data_AF-A0AA41L2V5-F1
#
_entry.id   AF-A0AA41L2V5-F1
#
_cell.length_a   1.000
_cell.length_b   1.000
_cell.length_c   1.000
_cell.angle_alpha   90.00
_cell.angle_beta   90.00
_cell.angle_gamma   90.00
#
_symmetry.space_group_name_H-M   'P 1'
#
loop_
_entity.id
_entity.type
_entity.pdbx_description
1 polymer ?
#
loop_
_entity_poly.entity_id
_entity_poly.type
_entity_poly.pdbx_seq_one_letter_code
_entity_poly.pdbx_strand_id
1 'polypeptide(L)'
;MGQTFSTWRLLAAGLGVTVSLASHADQARTTPVADFQSCAKPVWPKEALRKEQSGTVTLSFLIAADGSVIDSKVVRSSGFPLLDDAAVSGVRLCRFKPGTVDGKPVSAWQQMQYVWELEGASRIKIDQQAVQQYRDAALAGDPEALYMLAKAYSNGAANQAASLEQFRITLDKSLVAAQFELARRLAHGSEATKDQAEASVWYRKAAEAGNATAQLNLGYRYEHGNGVTRDYAEAMAWYLEAAAQGDHQAEINIGLLHAYGRGVAIDMAEAAKWYRKAADGGNTWGEANLGLFYLYGKGVPEDLPQALHWLQLAAAKHNPAAERDLATMYLSGRGVAQNDEEGLRYLRLAAADQDVSAQIRLGLVLSHGLYGVAADPVEGVKWQRAASKHGSAVAENNLGYAYETGSGVAQDYVAARDWYVRAAGQGNGYAQAALGGLYEHGLGVEQDLGRAAAQYQMAAAQNNPDGLYRLAALHEAGQGVPRSAVTAAAMYLRSANLNFEAAMRRLATAYQKDELGLKADAAQASAWQARAEQKAAAPRFDFR
;
A
#
# COMPACT_ATOMS: atom_id res chain seq x y z
N MET A 1 -19.49 59.51 16.02
CA MET A 1 -18.51 58.41 16.01
C MET A 1 -17.53 58.68 14.88
N GLY A 2 -16.36 59.24 15.17
CA GLY A 2 -15.31 59.47 14.19
C GLY A 2 -14.02 58.82 14.68
N GLN A 3 -13.53 57.82 13.96
CA GLN A 3 -12.18 57.29 14.13
C GLN A 3 -11.25 58.10 13.23
N THR A 4 -10.28 58.81 13.81
CA THR A 4 -9.20 59.45 13.04
C THR A 4 -8.06 58.46 12.88
N PHE A 5 -7.75 58.08 11.64
CA PHE A 5 -6.57 57.28 11.28
C PHE A 5 -5.42 58.23 10.88
N SER A 6 -4.23 57.99 11.40
CA SER A 6 -2.99 58.57 10.86
C SER A 6 -2.13 57.44 10.27
N THR A 7 -1.94 57.47 8.96
CA THR A 7 -1.12 56.52 8.19
C THR A 7 0.31 57.06 8.01
N TRP A 8 1.32 56.28 8.39
CA TRP A 8 2.71 56.50 7.97
C TRP A 8 3.22 55.29 7.17
N ARG A 9 3.83 55.56 6.01
CA ARG A 9 4.52 54.56 5.18
C ARG A 9 6.03 54.72 5.35
N LEU A 10 6.72 53.66 5.75
CA LEU A 10 8.17 53.54 5.62
C LEU A 10 8.48 52.41 4.63
N LEU A 11 9.03 52.77 3.48
CA LEU A 11 9.50 51.84 2.46
C LEU A 11 10.89 51.33 2.85
N ALA A 12 10.99 50.02 3.11
CA ALA A 12 12.25 49.28 3.03
C ALA A 12 11.97 47.98 2.26
N ALA A 13 12.63 47.84 1.11
CA ALA A 13 12.35 46.87 0.07
C ALA A 13 12.09 45.43 0.57
N GLY A 14 10.98 44.84 0.10
CA GLY A 14 10.73 43.39 0.09
C GLY A 14 9.35 42.93 0.61
N LEU A 15 8.76 43.63 1.58
CA LEU A 15 7.40 43.38 2.10
C LEU A 15 6.88 44.71 2.65
N GLY A 16 5.85 45.29 2.04
CA GLY A 16 5.26 46.55 2.50
C GLY A 16 4.47 46.33 3.79
N VAL A 17 5.00 46.78 4.94
CA VAL A 17 4.28 46.80 6.21
C VAL A 17 3.66 48.19 6.40
N THR A 18 2.34 48.25 6.54
CA THR A 18 1.64 49.47 6.93
C THR A 18 1.17 49.31 8.37
N VAL A 19 1.65 50.16 9.28
CA VAL A 19 1.22 50.16 10.69
C VAL A 19 0.15 51.23 10.86
N SER A 20 -1.01 50.84 11.38
CA SER A 20 -2.07 51.77 11.79
C SER A 20 -2.50 51.41 13.20
N LEU A 21 -2.42 52.39 14.11
CA LEU A 21 -2.80 52.27 15.50
C LEU A 21 -4.13 52.98 15.71
N ALA A 22 -5.07 52.30 16.35
CA ALA A 22 -6.36 52.87 16.74
C ALA A 22 -6.60 52.61 18.22
N SER A 23 -6.84 53.68 18.98
CA SER A 23 -7.29 53.59 20.37
C SER A 23 -8.81 53.57 20.42
N HIS A 24 -9.40 52.65 21.18
CA HIS A 24 -10.83 52.65 21.46
C HIS A 24 -11.08 53.38 22.78
N ALA A 25 -11.97 54.37 22.75
CA ALA A 25 -12.35 55.16 23.92
C ALA A 25 -13.49 54.47 24.68
N ASP A 26 -13.31 54.27 25.98
CA ASP A 26 -14.42 54.14 26.92
C ASP A 26 -14.48 55.44 27.75
N GLN A 27 -15.68 55.99 27.94
CA GLN A 27 -15.84 57.33 28.49
C GLN A 27 -15.41 57.40 29.96
N ALA A 28 -14.70 58.49 30.28
CA ALA A 28 -14.27 58.95 31.61
C ALA A 28 -12.98 58.33 32.20
N ARG A 29 -11.82 58.77 31.69
CA ARG A 29 -10.60 59.21 32.42
C ARG A 29 -9.51 59.55 31.39
N THR A 30 -8.58 60.43 31.74
CA THR A 30 -7.42 60.81 30.91
C THR A 30 -6.75 59.57 30.33
N THR A 31 -6.78 59.43 29.00
CA THR A 31 -6.37 58.19 28.31
C THR A 31 -4.85 58.06 28.27
N PRO A 32 -4.28 56.95 28.75
CA PRO A 32 -2.87 56.64 28.54
C PRO A 32 -2.65 56.26 27.06
N VAL A 33 -2.12 57.19 26.26
CA VAL A 33 -1.75 56.91 24.87
C VAL A 33 -0.37 56.26 24.88
N ALA A 34 -0.30 55.00 24.46
CA ALA A 34 0.97 54.30 24.24
C ALA A 34 1.45 54.59 22.81
N ASP A 35 2.65 55.15 22.66
CA ASP A 35 3.23 55.49 21.36
C ASP A 35 4.13 54.36 20.84
N PHE A 36 4.03 54.11 19.54
CA PHE A 36 4.91 53.18 18.83
C PHE A 36 6.36 53.65 18.84
N GLN A 37 7.29 52.80 19.25
CA GLN A 37 8.72 53.13 19.22
C GLN A 37 9.45 52.39 18.09
N SER A 38 9.39 51.06 18.06
CA SER A 38 9.99 50.25 17.00
C SER A 38 9.47 48.81 17.00
N CYS A 39 9.56 48.11 15.87
CA CYS A 39 9.38 46.65 15.79
C CYS A 39 10.61 46.01 15.16
N ALA A 40 11.06 44.89 15.72
CA ALA A 40 11.86 43.95 14.94
C ALA A 40 10.98 43.29 13.86
N LYS A 41 11.57 42.90 12.73
CA LYS A 41 10.82 42.23 11.67
C LYS A 41 10.33 40.86 12.17
N PRO A 42 9.02 40.54 12.06
CA PRO A 42 8.52 39.21 12.35
C PRO A 42 9.17 38.20 11.40
N VAL A 43 9.47 37.00 11.90
CA VAL A 43 9.84 35.87 11.04
C VAL A 43 8.54 35.32 10.46
N TRP A 44 8.25 35.68 9.22
CA TRP A 44 7.07 35.18 8.51
C TRP A 44 7.32 33.73 8.03
N PRO A 45 6.44 32.77 8.37
CA PRO A 45 6.58 31.40 7.90
C PRO A 45 6.54 31.38 6.37
N LYS A 46 7.65 30.97 5.75
CA LYS A 46 7.77 30.95 4.28
C LYS A 46 6.70 30.06 3.63
N GLU A 47 6.13 29.10 4.37
CA GLU A 47 5.01 28.24 3.94
C GLU A 47 3.70 29.01 3.74
N ALA A 48 3.45 30.02 4.57
CA ALA A 48 2.24 30.82 4.51
C ALA A 48 2.32 31.91 3.42
N LEU A 49 3.55 32.36 3.12
CA LEU A 49 3.84 33.33 2.07
C LEU A 49 3.82 32.74 0.63
N ARG A 50 3.41 31.48 0.44
CA ARG A 50 3.49 30.77 -0.85
C ARG A 50 2.16 30.62 -1.60
N LYS A 51 1.04 30.98 -0.98
CA LYS A 51 -0.31 30.80 -1.57
C LYS A 51 -1.13 32.08 -1.68
N GLU A 52 -0.72 33.14 -1.00
CA GLU A 52 -1.53 34.33 -0.78
C GLU A 52 -0.85 35.55 -1.35
N GLN A 53 -1.55 36.35 -2.15
CA GLN A 53 -0.99 37.56 -2.75
C GLN A 53 -1.08 38.76 -1.79
N SER A 54 -2.09 38.80 -0.89
CA SER A 54 -2.23 39.82 0.17
C SER A 54 -3.18 39.38 1.30
N GLY A 55 -3.13 40.02 2.47
CA GLY A 55 -4.00 39.70 3.61
C GLY A 55 -3.97 40.74 4.74
N THR A 56 -4.95 40.72 5.65
CA THR A 56 -5.04 41.65 6.79
C THR A 56 -5.51 40.97 8.07
N VAL A 57 -4.73 41.08 9.15
CA VAL A 57 -5.10 40.58 10.49
C VAL A 57 -5.16 41.72 11.49
N THR A 58 -6.16 41.70 12.37
CA THR A 58 -6.30 42.65 13.48
C THR A 58 -6.02 41.95 14.80
N LEU A 59 -5.07 42.50 15.56
CA LEU A 59 -4.68 42.03 16.87
C LEU A 59 -5.15 43.00 17.95
N SER A 60 -5.43 42.47 19.13
CA SER A 60 -5.53 43.25 20.36
C SER A 60 -4.53 42.73 21.37
N PHE A 61 -3.82 43.64 22.03
CA PHE A 61 -2.70 43.29 22.91
C PHE A 61 -2.54 44.30 24.06
N LEU A 62 -1.99 43.83 25.16
CA LEU A 62 -1.77 44.59 26.38
C LEU A 62 -0.31 45.02 26.49
N ILE A 63 -0.10 46.34 26.56
CA ILE A 63 1.21 46.93 26.82
C ILE A 63 1.34 47.14 28.33
N ALA A 64 2.41 46.63 28.93
CA ALA A 64 2.74 46.81 30.34
C ALA A 64 3.37 48.19 30.61
N ALA A 65 3.49 48.55 31.90
CA ALA A 65 4.04 49.84 32.34
C ALA A 65 5.54 50.02 31.99
N ASP A 66 6.24 48.96 31.58
CA ASP A 66 7.62 48.99 31.08
C ASP A 66 7.71 49.06 29.54
N GLY A 67 6.56 49.10 28.85
CA GLY A 67 6.49 49.17 27.39
C GLY A 67 6.54 47.83 26.65
N SER A 68 6.58 46.71 27.39
CA SER A 68 6.54 45.36 26.82
C SER A 68 5.12 44.88 26.53
N VAL A 69 4.96 43.95 25.58
CA VAL A 69 3.67 43.30 25.29
C VAL A 69 3.55 42.03 26.12
N ILE A 70 2.58 41.98 27.03
CA ILE A 70 2.42 40.87 27.99
C ILE A 70 1.21 39.97 27.68
N ASP A 71 0.30 40.42 26.81
CA ASP A 71 -0.82 39.61 26.31
C ASP A 71 -1.17 40.03 24.88
N SER A 72 -1.59 39.08 24.05
CA SER A 72 -1.98 39.33 22.65
C SER A 72 -2.93 38.26 22.11
N LYS A 73 -3.96 38.71 21.37
CA LYS A 73 -4.92 37.84 20.69
C LYS A 73 -5.31 38.38 19.31
N VAL A 74 -5.69 37.46 18.43
CA VAL A 74 -6.31 37.79 17.14
C VAL A 74 -7.77 38.17 17.38
N VAL A 75 -8.16 39.37 16.97
CA VAL A 75 -9.56 39.86 17.05
C VAL A 75 -10.25 39.74 15.70
N ARG A 76 -9.50 39.86 14.60
CA ARG A 76 -9.98 39.58 13.25
C ARG A 76 -8.89 38.85 12.47
N SER A 77 -9.16 37.59 12.15
CA SER A 77 -8.26 36.75 11.36
C SER A 77 -8.14 37.26 9.92
N SER A 78 -6.99 37.05 9.30
CA SER A 78 -6.79 37.27 7.87
C SER A 78 -7.37 36.16 6.99
N GLY A 79 -7.85 35.07 7.58
CA GLY A 79 -8.15 33.82 6.88
C GLY A 79 -6.93 32.90 6.75
N PHE A 80 -5.75 33.32 7.20
CA PHE A 80 -4.49 32.58 7.09
C PHE A 80 -3.83 32.41 8.47
N PRO A 81 -4.15 31.31 9.19
CA PRO A 81 -3.75 31.13 10.59
C PRO A 81 -2.25 31.24 10.83
N LEU A 82 -1.42 30.80 9.88
CA LEU A 82 0.05 30.91 10.00
C LEU A 82 0.56 32.36 9.93
N LEU A 83 -0.12 33.23 9.18
CA LEU A 83 0.21 34.66 9.12
C LEU A 83 -0.40 35.40 10.31
N ASP A 84 -1.54 34.93 10.82
CA ASP A 84 -2.13 35.45 12.05
C ASP A 84 -1.23 35.14 13.27
N ASP A 85 -0.72 33.92 13.40
CA ASP A 85 0.18 33.50 14.48
C ASP A 85 1.54 34.22 14.41
N ALA A 86 2.06 34.42 13.20
CA ALA A 86 3.28 35.17 12.97
C ALA A 86 3.11 36.66 13.31
N ALA A 87 1.92 37.22 13.05
CA ALA A 87 1.57 38.58 13.46
C ALA A 87 1.48 38.69 15.00
N VAL A 88 0.88 37.70 15.68
CA VAL A 88 0.83 37.62 17.15
C VAL A 88 2.22 37.51 17.76
N SER A 89 3.11 36.75 17.14
CA SER A 89 4.51 36.64 17.58
C SER A 89 5.29 37.92 17.29
N GLY A 90 5.03 38.54 16.13
CA GLY A 90 5.66 39.78 15.70
C GLY A 90 5.36 40.97 16.61
N VAL A 91 4.12 41.12 17.08
CA VAL A 91 3.76 42.23 17.98
C VAL A 91 4.50 42.15 19.33
N ARG A 92 4.86 40.95 19.78
CA ARG A 92 5.67 40.74 21.00
C ARG A 92 7.13 41.17 20.83
N LEU A 93 7.59 41.31 19.59
CA LEU A 93 8.93 41.82 19.27
C LEU A 93 8.95 43.36 19.10
N CYS A 94 7.81 44.01 19.28
CA CYS A 94 7.69 45.46 19.22
C CYS A 94 7.89 46.09 20.61
N ARG A 95 8.48 47.28 20.63
CA ARG A 95 8.63 48.10 21.82
C ARG A 95 7.71 49.30 21.72
N PHE A 96 7.00 49.56 22.80
CA PHE A 96 6.07 50.67 22.92
C PHE A 96 6.50 51.57 24.06
N LYS A 97 6.21 52.88 23.95
CA LYS A 97 6.23 53.73 25.13
C LYS A 97 5.00 53.39 25.98
N PRO A 98 5.15 53.16 27.29
CA PRO A 98 4.01 52.90 28.16
C PRO A 98 3.11 54.14 28.17
N GLY A 99 1.80 53.92 28.16
CA GLY A 99 0.87 55.04 28.32
C GLY A 99 0.97 55.61 29.73
N THR A 100 0.73 56.92 29.89
CA THR A 100 0.87 57.58 31.20
C THR A 100 -0.44 58.22 31.66
N VAL A 101 -0.69 58.20 32.97
CA VAL A 101 -1.75 58.97 33.65
C VAL A 101 -1.06 59.78 34.73
N ASP A 102 -1.26 61.10 34.73
CA ASP A 102 -0.60 62.05 35.65
C ASP A 102 0.94 61.88 35.72
N GLY A 103 1.56 61.57 34.57
CA GLY A 103 3.00 61.38 34.43
C GLY A 103 3.54 60.02 34.89
N LYS A 104 2.69 59.10 35.34
CA LYS A 104 3.08 57.73 35.77
C LYS A 104 2.69 56.68 34.72
N PRO A 105 3.57 55.71 34.40
CA PRO A 105 3.28 54.68 33.40
C PRO A 105 2.22 53.69 33.90
N VAL A 106 1.28 53.35 33.04
CA VAL A 106 0.19 52.40 33.29
C VAL A 106 0.06 51.45 32.11
N SER A 107 -0.49 50.26 32.36
CA SER A 107 -0.79 49.29 31.30
C SER A 107 -1.99 49.74 30.46
N ALA A 108 -1.92 49.51 29.15
CA ALA A 108 -2.99 49.91 28.22
C ALA A 108 -3.22 48.86 27.13
N TRP A 109 -4.49 48.58 26.86
CA TRP A 109 -4.89 47.76 25.71
C TRP A 109 -4.81 48.57 24.41
N GLN A 110 -4.27 47.94 23.38
CA GLN A 110 -4.16 48.52 22.04
C GLN A 110 -4.64 47.55 20.98
N GLN A 111 -4.90 48.08 19.78
CA GLN A 111 -5.15 47.31 18.58
C GLN A 111 -4.17 47.70 17.47
N MET A 112 -3.78 46.70 16.69
CA MET A 112 -2.90 46.89 15.53
C MET A 112 -3.36 45.99 14.39
N GLN A 113 -3.24 46.51 13.17
CA GLN A 113 -3.48 45.76 11.95
C GLN A 113 -2.16 45.47 11.24
N TYR A 114 -1.95 44.21 10.86
CA TYR A 114 -0.90 43.81 9.94
C TYR A 114 -1.49 43.61 8.55
N VAL A 115 -0.85 44.22 7.55
CA VAL A 115 -1.18 44.05 6.13
C VAL A 115 0.09 43.58 5.40
N TRP A 116 -0.03 42.61 4.50
CA TRP A 116 1.09 42.12 3.67
C TRP A 116 0.68 41.94 2.20
N GLU A 117 1.68 41.94 1.31
CA GLU A 117 1.57 41.69 -0.12
C GLU A 117 2.86 41.01 -0.65
N LEU A 118 2.76 39.98 -1.49
CA LEU A 118 3.88 39.11 -1.89
C LEU A 118 4.19 39.13 -3.40
N GLU A 119 5.47 39.31 -3.75
CA GLU A 119 5.97 39.23 -5.14
C GLU A 119 6.62 37.87 -5.46
N GLY A 120 6.06 37.11 -6.40
CA GLY A 120 6.75 36.05 -7.17
C GLY A 120 6.85 34.64 -6.56
N ALA A 121 6.49 33.62 -7.35
CA ALA A 121 6.44 32.21 -6.94
C ALA A 121 7.84 31.54 -6.83
N SER A 122 8.19 31.00 -5.65
CA SER A 122 9.41 30.20 -5.45
C SER A 122 9.17 28.96 -4.58
N ARG A 123 9.63 27.80 -5.06
CA ARG A 123 9.51 26.45 -4.46
C ARG A 123 10.04 26.37 -3.02
N ILE A 124 9.41 25.51 -2.22
CA ILE A 124 9.61 25.41 -0.78
C ILE A 124 10.74 24.50 -0.35
N LYS A 125 11.64 25.00 0.51
CA LYS A 125 12.51 24.21 1.40
C LYS A 125 11.98 24.32 2.84
N ILE A 126 11.86 23.17 3.51
CA ILE A 126 11.56 23.03 4.95
C ILE A 126 12.71 23.67 5.76
N ASP A 127 12.40 24.46 6.78
CA ASP A 127 13.42 24.98 7.70
C ASP A 127 13.88 23.85 8.64
N GLN A 128 14.96 23.20 8.23
CA GLN A 128 15.54 22.06 8.94
C GLN A 128 15.99 22.42 10.36
N GLN A 129 16.31 23.70 10.63
CA GLN A 129 16.78 24.11 11.94
C GLN A 129 15.64 24.18 12.96
N ALA A 130 14.49 24.72 12.57
CA ALA A 130 13.29 24.74 13.40
C ALA A 130 12.73 23.33 13.64
N VAL A 131 12.73 22.48 12.61
CA VAL A 131 12.33 21.07 12.73
C VAL A 131 13.24 20.33 13.72
N GLN A 132 14.55 20.54 13.65
CA GLN A 132 15.48 19.91 14.59
C GLN A 132 15.26 20.37 16.04
N GLN A 133 14.95 21.65 16.27
CA GLN A 133 14.63 22.17 17.60
C GLN A 133 13.34 21.56 18.16
N TYR A 134 12.28 21.49 17.35
CA TYR A 134 11.05 20.82 17.77
C TYR A 134 11.26 19.33 17.98
N ARG A 135 12.14 18.70 17.20
CA ARG A 135 12.52 17.29 17.35
C ARG A 135 13.12 17.03 18.72
N ASP A 136 14.13 17.79 19.10
CA ASP A 136 14.83 17.62 20.38
C ASP A 136 13.87 17.86 21.57
N ALA A 137 13.03 18.91 21.47
CA ALA A 137 12.02 19.21 22.49
C ALA A 137 10.92 18.14 22.58
N ALA A 138 10.44 17.63 21.44
CA ALA A 138 9.46 16.55 21.42
C ALA A 138 10.05 15.24 21.96
N LEU A 139 11.31 14.93 21.64
CA LEU A 139 12.02 13.77 22.20
C LEU A 139 12.16 13.88 23.72
N ALA A 140 12.29 15.10 24.25
CA ALA A 140 12.26 15.42 25.67
C ALA A 140 10.85 15.43 26.30
N GLY A 141 9.80 15.17 25.50
CA GLY A 141 8.42 15.02 25.96
C GLY A 141 7.57 16.29 25.89
N ASP A 142 8.03 17.34 25.20
CA ASP A 142 7.26 18.57 25.01
C ASP A 142 6.04 18.34 24.10
N PRO A 143 4.81 18.44 24.64
CA PRO A 143 3.58 18.22 23.88
C PRO A 143 3.39 19.26 22.75
N GLU A 144 3.79 20.51 22.97
CA GLU A 144 3.67 21.58 21.98
C GLU A 144 4.69 21.41 20.86
N ALA A 145 5.91 20.94 21.17
CA ALA A 145 6.89 20.60 20.15
C ALA A 145 6.43 19.42 19.27
N LEU A 146 5.76 18.43 19.86
CA LEU A 146 5.18 17.30 19.13
C LEU A 146 4.06 17.76 18.18
N TYR A 147 3.25 18.74 18.58
CA TYR A 147 2.29 19.42 17.70
C TYR A 147 2.96 20.10 16.53
N MET A 148 4.00 20.87 16.81
CA MET A 148 4.71 21.62 15.79
C MET A 148 5.38 20.68 14.77
N LEU A 149 5.90 19.52 15.20
CA LEU A 149 6.38 18.47 14.31
C LEU A 149 5.27 17.84 13.48
N ALA A 150 4.18 17.39 14.12
CA ALA A 150 3.06 16.76 13.41
C ALA A 150 2.40 17.70 12.39
N LYS A 151 2.44 19.01 12.65
CA LYS A 151 2.04 20.07 11.73
C LYS A 151 3.03 20.23 10.57
N ALA A 152 4.33 20.27 10.86
CA ALA A 152 5.38 20.38 9.84
C ALA A 152 5.35 19.22 8.81
N TYR A 153 5.03 18.01 9.26
CA TYR A 153 4.96 16.82 8.40
C TYR A 153 3.57 16.57 7.76
N SER A 154 2.64 17.54 7.82
CA SER A 154 1.28 17.41 7.28
C SER A 154 1.11 18.02 5.88
N ASN A 155 0.49 17.26 4.96
CA ASN A 155 0.30 17.67 3.56
C ASN A 155 -0.84 18.68 3.37
N GLY A 156 -0.53 19.97 3.25
CA GLY A 156 -1.41 20.97 2.62
C GLY A 156 -2.73 21.32 3.34
N ALA A 157 -3.21 22.54 3.09
CA ALA A 157 -4.24 23.23 3.87
C ALA A 157 -5.64 22.57 3.96
N ALA A 158 -6.01 21.66 3.06
CA ALA A 158 -7.40 21.18 2.98
C ALA A 158 -7.81 20.21 4.11
N ASN A 159 -6.85 19.51 4.72
CA ASN A 159 -7.11 18.61 5.86
C ASN A 159 -6.50 19.11 7.19
N GLN A 160 -6.01 20.36 7.21
CA GLN A 160 -5.21 20.89 8.33
C GLN A 160 -6.03 21.26 9.56
N ALA A 161 -7.13 22.01 9.44
CA ALA A 161 -7.79 22.58 10.62
C ALA A 161 -8.43 21.53 11.54
N ALA A 162 -9.21 20.59 11.01
CA ALA A 162 -9.90 19.58 11.82
C ALA A 162 -8.93 18.54 12.42
N SER A 163 -7.90 18.16 11.68
CA SER A 163 -6.90 17.18 12.12
C SER A 163 -5.90 17.76 13.13
N LEU A 164 -5.55 19.04 13.00
CA LEU A 164 -4.71 19.76 13.96
C LEU A 164 -5.48 20.19 15.21
N GLU A 165 -6.76 20.55 15.09
CA GLU A 165 -7.61 20.80 16.26
C GLU A 165 -7.81 19.51 17.06
N GLN A 166 -8.01 18.37 16.37
CA GLN A 166 -8.02 17.06 17.03
C GLN A 166 -6.67 16.74 17.68
N PHE A 167 -5.53 17.07 17.05
CA PHE A 167 -4.20 16.88 17.64
C PHE A 167 -4.01 17.72 18.92
N ARG A 168 -4.45 18.98 18.93
CA ARG A 168 -4.44 19.85 20.12
C ARG A 168 -5.38 19.34 21.22
N ILE A 169 -6.57 18.86 20.87
CA ILE A 169 -7.50 18.19 21.81
C ILE A 169 -6.91 16.88 22.34
N THR A 170 -6.08 16.19 21.55
CA THR A 170 -5.40 14.95 21.95
C THR A 170 -4.21 15.23 22.88
N LEU A 171 -3.54 16.38 22.73
CA LEU A 171 -2.51 16.84 23.67
C LEU A 171 -3.06 17.13 25.07
N ASP A 172 -4.32 17.59 25.15
CA ASP A 172 -5.06 17.66 26.42
C ASP A 172 -5.49 16.27 26.95
N LYS A 173 -5.40 15.19 26.16
CA LYS A 173 -5.97 13.86 26.49
C LYS A 173 -5.01 12.66 26.58
N SER A 174 -3.83 12.64 25.94
CA SER A 174 -2.64 11.83 26.34
C SER A 174 -1.45 12.01 25.36
N LEU A 175 -0.24 12.17 25.91
CA LEU A 175 1.03 12.23 25.17
C LEU A 175 1.23 11.03 24.22
N VAL A 176 0.79 9.84 24.63
CA VAL A 176 0.91 8.58 23.87
C VAL A 176 0.15 8.63 22.55
N ALA A 177 -1.07 9.16 22.55
CA ALA A 177 -1.87 9.28 21.33
C ALA A 177 -1.27 10.29 20.34
N ALA A 178 -0.68 11.36 20.86
CA ALA A 178 -0.01 12.36 20.04
C ALA A 178 1.29 11.79 19.41
N GLN A 179 2.05 10.96 20.14
CA GLN A 179 3.24 10.26 19.61
C GLN A 179 2.88 9.29 18.48
N PHE A 180 1.82 8.50 18.66
CA PHE A 180 1.31 7.60 17.64
C PHE A 180 0.90 8.35 16.37
N GLU A 181 0.18 9.47 16.51
CA GLU A 181 -0.27 10.26 15.36
C GLU A 181 0.89 10.91 14.60
N LEU A 182 1.94 11.39 15.29
CA LEU A 182 3.17 11.84 14.66
C LEU A 182 3.84 10.70 13.85
N ALA A 183 3.94 9.51 14.46
CA ALA A 183 4.51 8.34 13.80
C ALA A 183 3.73 7.97 12.52
N ARG A 184 2.39 8.01 12.58
CA ARG A 184 1.51 7.74 11.44
C ARG A 184 1.69 8.74 10.30
N ARG A 185 1.92 10.01 10.61
CA ARG A 185 2.18 11.05 9.59
C ARG A 185 3.52 10.85 8.90
N LEU A 186 4.58 10.61 9.67
CA LEU A 186 5.90 10.30 9.12
C LEU A 186 5.87 9.02 8.26
N ALA A 187 4.99 8.08 8.62
CA ALA A 187 4.80 6.84 7.87
C ALA A 187 4.07 7.01 6.52
N HIS A 188 3.02 7.83 6.48
CA HIS A 188 2.05 7.90 5.37
C HIS A 188 1.90 9.29 4.74
N GLY A 189 2.77 10.26 5.09
CA GLY A 189 2.82 11.60 4.50
C GLY A 189 3.19 11.60 3.01
N SER A 190 3.23 12.78 2.37
CA SER A 190 3.70 12.90 0.97
C SER A 190 5.17 12.51 0.89
N GLU A 191 5.67 12.21 -0.31
CA GLU A 191 7.10 11.88 -0.51
C GLU A 191 8.07 12.91 0.11
N ALA A 192 7.68 14.18 0.21
CA ALA A 192 8.48 15.23 0.82
C ALA A 192 8.50 15.23 2.37
N THR A 193 7.63 14.45 3.01
CA THR A 193 7.41 14.42 4.48
C THR A 193 7.50 13.01 5.08
N LYS A 194 7.66 11.98 4.24
CA LYS A 194 7.77 10.59 4.65
C LYS A 194 9.18 10.31 5.15
N ASP A 195 9.29 9.96 6.43
CA ASP A 195 10.53 9.43 7.02
C ASP A 195 10.19 8.15 7.78
N GLN A 196 10.51 7.00 7.18
CA GLN A 196 10.21 5.71 7.79
C GLN A 196 11.05 5.43 9.02
N ALA A 197 12.29 5.91 9.07
CA ALA A 197 13.19 5.68 10.20
C ALA A 197 12.69 6.49 11.40
N GLU A 198 12.34 7.76 11.19
CA GLU A 198 11.79 8.60 12.24
C GLU A 198 10.40 8.12 12.69
N ALA A 199 9.54 7.68 11.76
CA ALA A 199 8.27 7.06 12.11
C ALA A 199 8.45 5.89 13.10
N SER A 200 9.42 5.00 12.84
CA SER A 200 9.69 3.86 13.71
C SER A 200 10.14 4.25 15.12
N VAL A 201 10.87 5.36 15.27
CA VAL A 201 11.24 5.90 16.59
C VAL A 201 9.99 6.33 17.37
N TRP A 202 9.07 7.03 16.73
CA TRP A 202 7.83 7.50 17.38
C TRP A 202 6.82 6.38 17.65
N TYR A 203 6.71 5.40 16.75
CA TYR A 203 5.94 4.19 17.01
C TYR A 203 6.48 3.43 18.21
N ARG A 204 7.80 3.32 18.35
CA ARG A 204 8.43 2.71 19.54
C ARG A 204 8.05 3.43 20.83
N LYS A 205 8.18 4.75 20.89
CA LYS A 205 7.79 5.51 22.10
C LYS A 205 6.32 5.29 22.48
N ALA A 206 5.42 5.31 21.50
CA ALA A 206 4.00 5.06 21.77
C ALA A 206 3.75 3.59 22.18
N ALA A 207 4.45 2.63 21.58
CA ALA A 207 4.34 1.21 21.88
C ALA A 207 4.85 0.86 23.29
N GLU A 208 6.01 1.41 23.68
CA GLU A 208 6.60 1.30 25.02
C GLU A 208 5.70 1.93 26.08
N ALA A 209 4.94 2.95 25.72
CA ALA A 209 3.93 3.56 26.58
C ALA A 209 2.58 2.80 26.59
N GLY A 210 2.52 1.59 26.02
CA GLY A 210 1.38 0.68 26.10
C GLY A 210 0.33 0.85 25.01
N ASN A 211 0.55 1.66 23.97
CA ASN A 211 -0.42 1.79 22.88
C ASN A 211 -0.44 0.54 22.00
N ALA A 212 -1.50 -0.28 22.11
CA ALA A 212 -1.66 -1.52 21.35
C ALA A 212 -1.54 -1.33 19.83
N THR A 213 -2.13 -0.26 19.27
CA THR A 213 -2.02 0.04 17.83
C THR A 213 -0.60 0.39 17.42
N ALA A 214 0.16 1.09 18.27
CA ALA A 214 1.57 1.39 18.02
C ALA A 214 2.43 0.12 18.10
N GLN A 215 2.14 -0.78 19.05
CA GLN A 215 2.79 -2.09 19.17
C GLN A 215 2.56 -2.92 17.91
N LEU A 216 1.30 -3.02 17.43
CA LEU A 216 0.96 -3.67 16.16
C LEU A 216 1.76 -3.06 14.98
N ASN A 217 1.77 -1.73 14.86
CA ASN A 217 2.49 -1.06 13.77
C ASN A 217 4.00 -1.23 13.85
N LEU A 218 4.57 -1.27 15.05
CA LEU A 218 5.99 -1.51 15.25
C LEU A 218 6.36 -2.95 14.90
N GLY A 219 5.52 -3.93 15.26
CA GLY A 219 5.68 -5.31 14.83
C GLY A 219 5.70 -5.44 13.30
N TYR A 220 4.76 -4.78 12.62
CA TYR A 220 4.71 -4.74 11.15
C TYR A 220 5.96 -4.12 10.53
N ARG A 221 6.49 -3.07 11.14
CA ARG A 221 7.72 -2.41 10.68
C ARG A 221 8.92 -3.33 10.75
N TYR A 222 9.07 -4.06 11.85
CA TYR A 222 10.12 -5.04 12.01
C TYR A 222 9.97 -6.24 11.09
N GLU A 223 8.76 -6.71 10.83
CA GLU A 223 8.51 -7.82 9.90
C GLU A 223 8.92 -7.46 8.45
N HIS A 224 8.64 -6.23 8.02
CA HIS A 224 8.84 -5.79 6.64
C HIS A 224 10.11 -4.96 6.43
N GLY A 225 10.83 -4.60 7.50
CA GLY A 225 12.00 -3.71 7.43
C GLY A 225 11.66 -2.26 7.11
N ASN A 226 10.47 -1.78 7.49
CA ASN A 226 10.00 -0.42 7.18
C ASN A 226 10.62 0.60 8.15
N GLY A 227 11.76 1.17 7.76
CA GLY A 227 12.48 2.16 8.57
C GLY A 227 13.23 1.57 9.77
N VAL A 228 13.33 0.25 9.85
CA VAL A 228 14.14 -0.52 10.81
C VAL A 228 14.76 -1.69 10.07
N THR A 229 15.85 -2.24 10.59
CA THR A 229 16.36 -3.53 10.11
C THR A 229 15.30 -4.60 10.36
N ARG A 230 15.01 -5.42 9.34
CA ARG A 230 14.02 -6.49 9.47
C ARG A 230 14.43 -7.46 10.57
N ASP A 231 13.52 -7.71 11.52
CA ASP A 231 13.72 -8.59 12.66
C ASP A 231 12.39 -9.24 13.05
N TYR A 232 12.25 -10.53 12.77
CA TYR A 232 11.02 -11.25 13.07
C TYR A 232 10.83 -11.55 14.55
N ALA A 233 11.91 -11.60 15.35
CA ALA A 233 11.81 -11.83 16.79
C ALA A 233 11.25 -10.59 17.49
N GLU A 234 11.73 -9.41 17.11
CA GLU A 234 11.14 -8.13 17.55
C GLU A 234 9.69 -8.00 17.07
N ALA A 235 9.39 -8.37 15.81
CA ALA A 235 8.02 -8.36 15.31
C ALA A 235 7.09 -9.22 16.18
N MET A 236 7.50 -10.45 16.48
CA MET A 236 6.77 -11.37 17.36
C MET A 236 6.54 -10.76 18.75
N ALA A 237 7.57 -10.19 19.37
CA ALA A 237 7.45 -9.59 20.71
C ALA A 237 6.41 -8.46 20.74
N TRP A 238 6.46 -7.54 19.78
CA TRP A 238 5.49 -6.43 19.71
C TRP A 238 4.07 -6.88 19.35
N TYR A 239 3.92 -7.90 18.50
CA TYR A 239 2.60 -8.46 18.24
C TYR A 239 2.04 -9.17 19.47
N LEU A 240 2.85 -9.88 20.27
CA LEU A 240 2.38 -10.52 21.50
C LEU A 240 1.88 -9.50 22.52
N GLU A 241 2.56 -8.37 22.68
CA GLU A 241 2.11 -7.26 23.54
C GLU A 241 0.76 -6.69 23.08
N ALA A 242 0.60 -6.45 21.77
CA ALA A 242 -0.66 -5.97 21.21
C ALA A 242 -1.79 -7.01 21.38
N ALA A 243 -1.51 -8.28 21.13
CA ALA A 243 -2.45 -9.38 21.29
C ALA A 243 -2.85 -9.63 22.75
N ALA A 244 -1.96 -9.36 23.72
CA ALA A 244 -2.27 -9.42 25.14
C ALA A 244 -3.30 -8.35 25.55
N GLN A 245 -3.38 -7.25 24.79
CA GLN A 245 -4.37 -6.19 24.95
C GLN A 245 -5.66 -6.42 24.13
N GLY A 246 -5.79 -7.58 23.47
CA GLY A 246 -6.96 -7.91 22.65
C GLY A 246 -6.91 -7.38 21.22
N ASP A 247 -5.74 -6.99 20.70
CA ASP A 247 -5.60 -6.65 19.29
C ASP A 247 -5.61 -7.92 18.41
N HIS A 248 -6.77 -8.21 17.83
CA HIS A 248 -6.95 -9.40 16.98
C HIS A 248 -6.19 -9.33 15.65
N GLN A 249 -5.76 -8.14 15.19
CA GLN A 249 -4.90 -8.06 14.01
C GLN A 249 -3.48 -8.52 14.34
N ALA A 250 -3.00 -8.24 15.56
CA ALA A 250 -1.73 -8.77 16.04
C ALA A 250 -1.75 -10.30 16.16
N GLU A 251 -2.87 -10.86 16.64
CA GLU A 251 -3.09 -12.31 16.68
C GLU A 251 -2.99 -12.95 15.28
N ILE A 252 -3.57 -12.31 14.26
CA ILE A 252 -3.41 -12.74 12.86
C ILE A 252 -1.97 -12.72 12.42
N ASN A 253 -1.25 -11.64 12.73
CA ASN A 253 0.14 -11.50 12.33
C ASN A 253 1.04 -12.54 13.02
N ILE A 254 0.79 -12.87 14.29
CA ILE A 254 1.47 -13.98 14.98
C ILE A 254 1.20 -15.31 14.27
N GLY A 255 -0.06 -15.58 13.91
CA GLY A 255 -0.42 -16.77 13.15
C GLY A 255 0.32 -16.84 11.80
N LEU A 256 0.49 -15.72 11.10
CA LEU A 256 1.26 -15.65 9.86
C LEU A 256 2.76 -15.90 10.07
N LEU A 257 3.36 -15.42 11.17
CA LEU A 257 4.76 -15.71 11.49
C LEU A 257 4.99 -17.22 11.66
N HIS A 258 4.08 -17.92 12.34
CA HIS A 258 4.12 -19.38 12.47
C HIS A 258 3.82 -20.12 11.16
N ALA A 259 2.82 -19.69 10.38
CA ALA A 259 2.44 -20.34 9.13
C ALA A 259 3.55 -20.28 8.06
N TYR A 260 4.32 -19.19 8.04
CA TYR A 260 5.40 -18.96 7.07
C TYR A 260 6.81 -19.18 7.63
N GLY A 261 6.94 -19.54 8.91
CA GLY A 261 8.25 -19.75 9.55
C GLY A 261 9.13 -18.49 9.58
N ARG A 262 8.51 -17.33 9.83
CA ARG A 262 9.21 -16.03 9.90
C ARG A 262 9.68 -15.78 11.33
N GLY A 263 10.97 -16.00 11.60
CA GLY A 263 11.55 -15.85 12.94
C GLY A 263 11.30 -17.03 13.89
N VAL A 264 10.46 -17.98 13.47
CA VAL A 264 10.13 -19.22 14.19
C VAL A 264 10.09 -20.38 13.19
N ALA A 265 10.11 -21.62 13.66
CA ALA A 265 9.86 -22.77 12.79
C ALA A 265 8.42 -22.74 12.27
N ILE A 266 8.19 -23.29 11.07
CA ILE A 266 6.83 -23.44 10.52
C ILE A 266 6.02 -24.31 11.49
N ASP A 267 4.93 -23.75 12.01
CA ASP A 267 4.00 -24.46 12.90
C ASP A 267 2.56 -24.09 12.53
N MET A 268 1.95 -24.91 11.69
CA MET A 268 0.56 -24.69 11.27
C MET A 268 -0.43 -24.89 12.42
N ALA A 269 -0.12 -25.74 13.41
CA ALA A 269 -1.01 -25.98 14.52
C ALA A 269 -1.05 -24.76 15.46
N GLU A 270 0.10 -24.13 15.69
CA GLU A 270 0.18 -22.89 16.46
C GLU A 270 -0.49 -21.73 15.71
N ALA A 271 -0.26 -21.60 14.40
CA ALA A 271 -0.96 -20.63 13.57
C ALA A 271 -2.50 -20.76 13.68
N ALA A 272 -3.01 -22.00 13.68
CA ALA A 272 -4.44 -22.28 13.83
C ALA A 272 -5.01 -21.79 15.16
N LYS A 273 -4.26 -21.91 16.27
CA LYS A 273 -4.67 -21.42 17.59
C LYS A 273 -4.79 -19.89 17.61
N TRP A 274 -3.85 -19.19 16.98
CA TRP A 274 -3.90 -17.73 16.88
C TRP A 274 -5.04 -17.25 15.97
N TYR A 275 -5.26 -17.91 14.84
CA TYR A 275 -6.41 -17.63 13.98
C TYR A 275 -7.74 -17.91 14.67
N ARG A 276 -7.82 -18.98 15.47
CA ARG A 276 -8.98 -19.24 16.35
C ARG A 276 -9.23 -18.08 17.30
N LYS A 277 -8.20 -17.65 18.02
CA LYS A 277 -8.33 -16.56 19.00
C LYS A 277 -8.85 -15.28 18.35
N ALA A 278 -8.32 -14.92 17.18
CA ALA A 278 -8.79 -13.78 16.40
C ALA A 278 -10.24 -13.95 15.90
N ALA A 279 -10.59 -15.15 15.40
CA ALA A 279 -11.93 -15.45 14.90
C ALA A 279 -12.99 -15.44 16.01
N ASP A 280 -12.68 -16.01 17.17
CA ASP A 280 -13.55 -15.99 18.35
C ASP A 280 -13.74 -14.55 18.87
N GLY A 281 -12.73 -13.68 18.66
CA GLY A 281 -12.81 -12.24 18.86
C GLY A 281 -13.59 -11.47 17.78
N GLY A 282 -14.15 -12.16 16.78
CA GLY A 282 -14.94 -11.58 15.69
C GLY A 282 -14.12 -10.89 14.59
N ASN A 283 -12.79 -11.08 14.56
CA ASN A 283 -11.95 -10.53 13.51
C ASN A 283 -12.18 -11.27 12.19
N THR A 284 -12.61 -10.52 11.18
CA THR A 284 -12.97 -11.07 9.87
C THR A 284 -11.85 -11.83 9.16
N TRP A 285 -10.60 -11.38 9.28
CA TRP A 285 -9.46 -12.09 8.70
C TRP A 285 -9.10 -13.35 9.48
N GLY A 286 -9.35 -13.37 10.79
CA GLY A 286 -9.24 -14.57 11.62
C GLY A 286 -10.25 -15.62 11.22
N GLU A 287 -11.51 -15.22 11.07
CA GLU A 287 -12.59 -16.07 10.57
C GLU A 287 -12.23 -16.66 9.20
N ALA A 288 -11.75 -15.84 8.26
CA ALA A 288 -11.34 -16.30 6.93
C ALA A 288 -10.17 -17.30 6.96
N ASN A 289 -9.08 -16.97 7.68
CA ASN A 289 -7.90 -17.84 7.78
C ASN A 289 -8.20 -19.17 8.48
N LEU A 290 -9.04 -19.14 9.50
CA LEU A 290 -9.45 -20.33 10.23
C LEU A 290 -10.36 -21.23 9.40
N GLY A 291 -11.29 -20.62 8.65
CA GLY A 291 -12.10 -21.31 7.66
C GLY A 291 -11.24 -22.01 6.60
N LEU A 292 -10.21 -21.32 6.08
CA LEU A 292 -9.24 -21.89 5.16
C LEU A 292 -8.44 -23.06 5.79
N PHE A 293 -8.07 -22.95 7.06
CA PHE A 293 -7.33 -23.98 7.78
C PHE A 293 -8.13 -25.26 7.93
N TYR A 294 -9.41 -25.15 8.30
CA TYR A 294 -10.31 -26.30 8.29
C TYR A 294 -10.59 -26.82 6.89
N LEU A 295 -10.72 -25.95 5.89
CA LEU A 295 -10.99 -26.34 4.52
C LEU A 295 -9.89 -27.23 3.97
N TYR A 296 -8.62 -27.02 4.33
CA TYR A 296 -7.49 -27.78 3.79
C TYR A 296 -6.75 -28.63 4.81
N GLY A 297 -7.28 -28.76 6.03
CA GLY A 297 -6.64 -29.51 7.11
C GLY A 297 -5.24 -28.97 7.48
N LYS A 298 -5.05 -27.64 7.46
CA LYS A 298 -3.76 -27.00 7.77
C LYS A 298 -3.64 -26.79 9.27
N GLY A 299 -2.80 -27.56 9.95
CA GLY A 299 -2.58 -27.43 11.40
C GLY A 299 -3.73 -27.88 12.30
N VAL A 300 -4.91 -28.13 11.71
CA VAL A 300 -6.09 -28.74 12.31
C VAL A 300 -6.58 -29.85 11.37
N PRO A 301 -7.29 -30.88 11.87
CA PRO A 301 -7.97 -31.84 10.99
C PRO A 301 -8.92 -31.12 10.02
N GLU A 302 -9.04 -31.64 8.80
CA GLU A 302 -10.03 -31.14 7.85
C GLU A 302 -11.45 -31.27 8.43
N ASP A 303 -12.21 -30.19 8.40
CA ASP A 303 -13.60 -30.13 8.88
C ASP A 303 -14.40 -29.17 8.00
N LEU A 304 -15.05 -29.71 6.98
CA LEU A 304 -15.79 -28.92 5.99
C LEU A 304 -16.98 -28.15 6.58
N PRO A 305 -17.77 -28.70 7.53
CA PRO A 305 -18.77 -27.93 8.26
C PRO A 305 -18.19 -26.72 9.01
N GLN A 306 -17.08 -26.88 9.72
CA GLN A 306 -16.42 -25.75 10.38
C GLN A 306 -15.87 -24.74 9.37
N ALA A 307 -15.24 -25.21 8.29
CA ALA A 307 -14.76 -24.36 7.21
C ALA A 307 -15.90 -23.49 6.64
N LEU A 308 -17.02 -24.12 6.29
CA LEU A 308 -18.20 -23.43 5.77
C LEU A 308 -18.70 -22.37 6.76
N HIS A 309 -18.81 -22.72 8.03
CA HIS A 309 -19.29 -21.80 9.07
C HIS A 309 -18.43 -20.53 9.19
N TRP A 310 -17.11 -20.70 9.35
CA TRP A 310 -16.20 -19.57 9.52
C TRP A 310 -16.07 -18.71 8.24
N LEU A 311 -16.03 -19.35 7.07
CA LEU A 311 -15.99 -18.63 5.80
C LEU A 311 -17.30 -17.86 5.55
N GLN A 312 -18.47 -18.40 5.91
CA GLN A 312 -19.75 -17.68 5.83
C GLN A 312 -19.79 -16.45 6.74
N LEU A 313 -19.27 -16.56 7.97
CA LEU A 313 -19.16 -15.42 8.88
C LEU A 313 -18.28 -14.30 8.30
N ALA A 314 -17.10 -14.68 7.80
CA ALA A 314 -16.17 -13.72 7.19
C ALA A 314 -16.74 -13.08 5.91
N ALA A 315 -17.38 -13.88 5.05
CA ALA A 315 -18.00 -13.40 3.81
C ALA A 315 -19.21 -12.50 4.08
N ALA A 316 -19.99 -12.75 5.14
CA ALA A 316 -21.07 -11.85 5.55
C ALA A 316 -20.57 -10.45 5.97
N LYS A 317 -19.28 -10.33 6.30
CA LYS A 317 -18.58 -9.07 6.58
C LYS A 317 -17.75 -8.58 5.38
N HIS A 318 -18.04 -9.06 4.18
CA HIS A 318 -17.38 -8.68 2.92
C HIS A 318 -15.86 -8.94 2.92
N ASN A 319 -15.45 -10.11 3.41
CA ASN A 319 -14.06 -10.54 3.25
C ASN A 319 -13.85 -11.22 1.90
N PRO A 320 -13.06 -10.63 0.98
CA PRO A 320 -12.92 -11.16 -0.36
C PRO A 320 -12.19 -12.51 -0.41
N ALA A 321 -11.31 -12.79 0.55
CA ALA A 321 -10.64 -14.09 0.63
C ALA A 321 -11.63 -15.20 1.01
N ALA A 322 -12.49 -14.94 2.00
CA ALA A 322 -13.52 -15.88 2.40
C ALA A 322 -14.58 -16.09 1.31
N GLU A 323 -15.01 -15.03 0.63
CA GLU A 323 -15.91 -15.12 -0.53
C GLU A 323 -15.28 -15.98 -1.64
N ARG A 324 -14.01 -15.76 -1.99
CA ARG A 324 -13.30 -16.58 -2.98
C ARG A 324 -13.22 -18.06 -2.58
N ASP A 325 -13.02 -18.34 -1.30
CA ASP A 325 -12.89 -19.71 -0.81
C ASP A 325 -14.27 -20.40 -0.74
N LEU A 326 -15.34 -19.70 -0.34
CA LEU A 326 -16.73 -20.17 -0.45
C LEU A 326 -17.12 -20.46 -1.90
N ALA A 327 -16.75 -19.57 -2.82
CA ALA A 327 -16.93 -19.79 -4.24
C ALA A 327 -16.33 -21.13 -4.68
N THR A 328 -15.13 -21.45 -4.22
CA THR A 328 -14.48 -22.72 -4.53
C THR A 328 -15.24 -23.91 -3.94
N MET A 329 -15.75 -23.79 -2.71
CA MET A 329 -16.59 -24.84 -2.09
C MET A 329 -17.85 -25.10 -2.92
N TYR A 330 -18.59 -24.05 -3.30
CA TYR A 330 -19.83 -24.19 -4.08
C TYR A 330 -19.59 -24.67 -5.51
N LEU A 331 -18.58 -24.15 -6.21
CA LEU A 331 -18.25 -24.59 -7.58
C LEU A 331 -17.82 -26.06 -7.61
N SER A 332 -17.03 -26.50 -6.63
CA SER A 332 -16.53 -27.89 -6.59
C SER A 332 -17.47 -28.88 -5.92
N GLY A 333 -18.51 -28.42 -5.22
CA GLY A 333 -19.31 -29.27 -4.33
C GLY A 333 -18.53 -29.81 -3.13
N ARG A 334 -17.44 -29.16 -2.73
CA ARG A 334 -16.60 -29.61 -1.60
C ARG A 334 -17.19 -29.11 -0.28
N GLY A 335 -17.81 -30.01 0.47
CA GLY A 335 -18.40 -29.71 1.78
C GLY A 335 -19.80 -29.11 1.72
N VAL A 336 -20.29 -28.84 0.51
CA VAL A 336 -21.64 -28.32 0.21
C VAL A 336 -22.14 -28.96 -1.07
N ALA A 337 -23.46 -28.93 -1.31
CA ALA A 337 -23.98 -29.30 -2.62
C ALA A 337 -23.41 -28.34 -3.69
N GLN A 338 -22.98 -28.89 -4.82
CA GLN A 338 -22.48 -28.07 -5.93
C GLN A 338 -23.54 -27.06 -6.35
N ASN A 339 -23.13 -25.80 -6.46
CA ASN A 339 -23.99 -24.70 -6.87
C ASN A 339 -23.19 -23.65 -7.65
N ASP A 340 -23.31 -23.71 -8.96
CA ASP A 340 -22.61 -22.82 -9.88
C ASP A 340 -23.03 -21.35 -9.73
N GLU A 341 -24.32 -21.10 -9.46
CA GLU A 341 -24.87 -19.76 -9.30
C GLU A 341 -24.30 -19.08 -8.06
N GLU A 342 -24.34 -19.74 -6.90
CA GLU A 342 -23.74 -19.23 -5.67
C GLU A 342 -22.22 -19.11 -5.78
N GLY A 343 -21.57 -20.10 -6.41
CA GLY A 343 -20.14 -20.08 -6.66
C GLY A 343 -19.69 -18.87 -7.48
N LEU A 344 -20.38 -18.58 -8.58
CA LEU A 344 -20.12 -17.39 -9.40
C LEU A 344 -20.51 -16.10 -8.69
N ARG A 345 -21.57 -16.10 -7.88
CA ARG A 345 -21.98 -14.92 -7.08
C ARG A 345 -20.86 -14.50 -6.15
N TYR A 346 -20.30 -15.42 -5.37
CA TYR A 346 -19.19 -15.15 -4.47
C TYR A 346 -17.91 -14.73 -5.20
N LEU A 347 -17.56 -15.36 -6.33
CA LEU A 347 -16.42 -14.90 -7.13
C LEU A 347 -16.60 -13.48 -7.65
N ARG A 348 -17.81 -13.12 -8.10
CA ARG A 348 -18.10 -11.76 -8.58
C ARG A 348 -18.01 -10.72 -7.48
N LEU A 349 -18.43 -11.05 -6.25
CA LEU A 349 -18.28 -10.17 -5.08
C LEU A 349 -16.80 -9.91 -4.78
N ALA A 350 -16.01 -10.98 -4.59
CA ALA A 350 -14.59 -10.84 -4.31
C ALA A 350 -13.83 -10.11 -5.43
N ALA A 351 -14.18 -10.38 -6.69
CA ALA A 351 -13.58 -9.73 -7.84
C ALA A 351 -13.95 -8.24 -7.94
N ALA A 352 -15.16 -7.85 -7.53
CA ALA A 352 -15.59 -6.45 -7.46
C ALA A 352 -14.80 -5.68 -6.40
N ASP A 353 -14.47 -6.33 -5.28
CA ASP A 353 -13.61 -5.83 -4.20
C ASP A 353 -12.12 -5.83 -4.54
N GLN A 354 -11.79 -5.96 -5.82
CA GLN A 354 -10.42 -5.94 -6.35
C GLN A 354 -9.53 -7.09 -5.89
N ASP A 355 -10.09 -8.21 -5.41
CA ASP A 355 -9.29 -9.42 -5.18
C ASP A 355 -8.81 -9.98 -6.52
N VAL A 356 -7.52 -9.77 -6.80
CA VAL A 356 -6.89 -10.17 -8.07
C VAL A 356 -6.98 -11.68 -8.27
N SER A 357 -6.92 -12.48 -7.20
CA SER A 357 -7.05 -13.94 -7.28
C SER A 357 -8.46 -14.37 -7.71
N ALA A 358 -9.50 -13.72 -7.19
CA ALA A 358 -10.89 -13.93 -7.58
C ALA A 358 -11.13 -13.46 -9.02
N GLN A 359 -10.57 -12.31 -9.43
CA GLN A 359 -10.65 -11.84 -10.83
C GLN A 359 -10.03 -12.86 -11.80
N ILE A 360 -8.86 -13.40 -11.48
CA ILE A 360 -8.20 -14.44 -12.30
C ILE A 360 -9.04 -15.72 -12.32
N ARG A 361 -9.51 -16.19 -11.14
CA ARG A 361 -10.27 -17.43 -11.01
C ARG A 361 -11.61 -17.34 -11.73
N LEU A 362 -12.34 -16.24 -11.57
CA LEU A 362 -13.58 -15.96 -12.29
C LEU A 362 -13.33 -15.89 -13.80
N GLY A 363 -12.26 -15.22 -14.21
CA GLY A 363 -11.82 -15.18 -15.60
C GLY A 363 -11.61 -16.57 -16.19
N LEU A 364 -10.92 -17.46 -15.47
CA LEU A 364 -10.67 -18.84 -15.91
C LEU A 364 -11.94 -19.69 -15.94
N VAL A 365 -12.78 -19.60 -14.90
CA VAL A 365 -14.04 -20.37 -14.80
C VAL A 365 -14.93 -20.04 -15.98
N LEU A 366 -15.12 -18.75 -16.28
CA LEU A 366 -15.98 -18.30 -17.36
C LEU A 366 -15.34 -18.53 -18.75
N SER A 367 -14.03 -18.34 -18.91
CA SER A 367 -13.38 -18.59 -20.21
C SER A 367 -13.38 -20.04 -20.67
N HIS A 368 -13.39 -20.99 -19.73
CA HIS A 368 -13.24 -22.42 -20.06
C HIS A 368 -14.41 -23.30 -19.62
N GLY A 369 -15.44 -22.73 -18.98
CA GLY A 369 -16.57 -23.48 -18.45
C GLY A 369 -16.15 -24.50 -17.37
N LEU A 370 -15.32 -24.05 -16.43
CA LEU A 370 -14.77 -24.94 -15.40
C LEU A 370 -15.84 -25.34 -14.37
N TYR A 371 -15.64 -26.50 -13.73
CA TYR A 371 -16.57 -27.05 -12.73
C TYR A 371 -17.97 -27.39 -13.26
N GLY A 372 -18.19 -27.41 -14.58
CA GLY A 372 -19.52 -27.61 -15.17
C GLY A 372 -20.30 -26.31 -15.41
N VAL A 373 -19.71 -25.17 -15.04
CA VAL A 373 -20.25 -23.84 -15.33
C VAL A 373 -20.30 -23.63 -16.85
N ALA A 374 -21.38 -23.03 -17.35
CA ALA A 374 -21.46 -22.63 -18.75
C ALA A 374 -20.40 -21.57 -19.08
N ALA A 375 -19.62 -21.79 -20.15
CA ALA A 375 -18.58 -20.86 -20.55
C ALA A 375 -19.17 -19.51 -21.04
N ASP A 376 -18.63 -18.42 -20.52
CA ASP A 376 -18.79 -17.05 -21.02
C ASP A 376 -17.40 -16.42 -21.16
N PRO A 377 -16.69 -16.69 -22.27
CA PRO A 377 -15.33 -16.19 -22.44
C PRO A 377 -15.28 -14.67 -22.63
N VAL A 378 -16.38 -14.02 -23.00
CA VAL A 378 -16.45 -12.55 -23.10
C VAL A 378 -16.39 -11.92 -21.70
N GLU A 379 -17.19 -12.43 -20.75
CA GLU A 379 -17.06 -12.04 -19.34
C GLU A 379 -15.72 -12.50 -18.75
N GLY A 380 -15.24 -13.69 -19.11
CA GLY A 380 -13.94 -14.21 -18.68
C GLY A 380 -12.79 -13.25 -19.00
N VAL A 381 -12.70 -12.78 -20.24
CA VAL A 381 -11.69 -11.79 -20.67
C VAL A 381 -11.85 -10.45 -19.95
N LYS A 382 -13.09 -9.99 -19.67
CA LYS A 382 -13.32 -8.76 -18.90
C LYS A 382 -12.64 -8.83 -17.53
N TRP A 383 -12.75 -9.96 -16.83
CA TRP A 383 -12.13 -10.14 -15.52
C TRP A 383 -10.61 -10.33 -15.60
N GLN A 384 -10.09 -10.99 -16.64
CA GLN A 384 -8.64 -11.03 -16.87
C GLN A 384 -8.05 -9.63 -17.14
N ARG A 385 -8.76 -8.76 -17.87
CA ARG A 385 -8.37 -7.35 -18.04
C ARG A 385 -8.42 -6.56 -16.74
N ALA A 386 -9.32 -6.89 -15.82
CA ALA A 386 -9.35 -6.27 -14.50
C ALA A 386 -8.11 -6.68 -13.68
N ALA A 387 -7.80 -7.98 -13.65
CA ALA A 387 -6.64 -8.51 -12.95
C ALA A 387 -5.30 -7.98 -13.53
N SER A 388 -5.20 -7.80 -14.85
CA SER A 388 -3.98 -7.30 -15.49
C SER A 388 -3.67 -5.84 -15.12
N LYS A 389 -4.66 -5.03 -14.74
CA LYS A 389 -4.42 -3.64 -14.28
C LYS A 389 -3.60 -3.57 -12.99
N HIS A 390 -3.61 -4.65 -12.21
CA HIS A 390 -2.80 -4.81 -11.01
C HIS A 390 -1.42 -5.44 -11.31
N GLY A 391 -1.04 -5.57 -12.59
CA GLY A 391 0.26 -6.11 -13.02
C GLY A 391 0.36 -7.63 -12.94
N SER A 392 -0.74 -8.37 -12.82
CA SER A 392 -0.69 -9.84 -12.72
C SER A 392 -0.20 -10.49 -14.02
N ALA A 393 1.02 -11.03 -14.01
CA ALA A 393 1.59 -11.77 -15.13
C ALA A 393 0.74 -12.99 -15.54
N VAL A 394 0.01 -13.59 -14.60
CA VAL A 394 -0.92 -14.71 -14.87
C VAL A 394 -2.11 -14.22 -15.69
N ALA A 395 -2.70 -13.09 -15.31
CA ALA A 395 -3.82 -12.51 -16.06
C ALA A 395 -3.39 -12.05 -17.45
N GLU A 396 -2.20 -11.45 -17.56
CA GLU A 396 -1.60 -11.05 -18.84
C GLU A 396 -1.37 -12.26 -19.75
N ASN A 397 -0.84 -13.37 -19.22
CA ASN A 397 -0.73 -14.63 -19.97
C ASN A 397 -2.09 -15.13 -20.46
N ASN A 398 -3.10 -15.11 -19.60
CA ASN A 398 -4.45 -15.57 -19.96
C ASN A 398 -5.09 -14.68 -21.04
N LEU A 399 -4.80 -13.37 -21.03
CA LEU A 399 -5.20 -12.46 -22.10
C LEU A 399 -4.47 -12.78 -23.41
N GLY A 400 -3.16 -13.06 -23.34
CA GLY A 400 -2.41 -13.53 -24.50
C GLY A 400 -3.06 -14.76 -25.14
N TYR A 401 -3.43 -15.75 -24.33
CA TYR A 401 -4.12 -16.95 -24.78
C TYR A 401 -5.49 -16.66 -25.38
N ALA A 402 -6.27 -15.76 -24.77
CA ALA A 402 -7.57 -15.36 -25.30
C ALA A 402 -7.46 -14.76 -26.71
N TYR A 403 -6.49 -13.87 -26.94
CA TYR A 403 -6.23 -13.28 -28.26
C TYR A 403 -5.64 -14.28 -29.27
N GLU A 404 -4.78 -15.20 -28.82
CA GLU A 404 -4.20 -16.25 -29.67
C GLU A 404 -5.27 -17.21 -30.20
N THR A 405 -6.24 -17.55 -29.35
CA THR A 405 -7.29 -18.52 -29.68
C THR A 405 -8.59 -17.90 -30.17
N GLY A 406 -8.77 -16.58 -30.01
CA GLY A 406 -10.04 -15.90 -30.27
C GLY A 406 -11.13 -16.24 -29.24
N SER A 407 -10.75 -16.62 -28.01
CA SER A 407 -11.70 -16.95 -26.95
C SER A 407 -12.17 -15.68 -26.25
N GLY A 408 -13.44 -15.29 -26.47
CA GLY A 408 -14.05 -14.10 -25.86
C GLY A 408 -13.62 -12.76 -26.47
N VAL A 409 -12.75 -12.81 -27.48
CA VAL A 409 -12.26 -11.67 -28.29
C VAL A 409 -12.04 -12.11 -29.72
N ALA A 410 -11.96 -11.17 -30.66
CA ALA A 410 -11.47 -11.49 -32.01
C ALA A 410 -10.02 -12.00 -31.92
N GLN A 411 -9.72 -13.06 -32.68
CA GLN A 411 -8.37 -13.60 -32.75
C GLN A 411 -7.40 -12.54 -33.31
N ASP A 412 -6.30 -12.31 -32.59
CA ASP A 412 -5.28 -11.34 -32.96
C ASP A 412 -3.93 -11.76 -32.37
N TYR A 413 -3.04 -12.29 -33.22
CA TYR A 413 -1.72 -12.74 -32.80
C TYR A 413 -0.78 -11.59 -32.42
N VAL A 414 -0.98 -10.37 -32.95
CA VAL A 414 -0.19 -9.20 -32.58
C VAL A 414 -0.54 -8.78 -31.16
N ALA A 415 -1.84 -8.72 -30.84
CA ALA A 415 -2.30 -8.47 -29.48
C ALA A 415 -1.87 -9.58 -28.52
N ALA A 416 -1.97 -10.85 -28.93
CA ALA A 416 -1.52 -12.00 -28.13
C ALA A 416 -0.04 -11.88 -27.76
N ARG A 417 0.82 -11.61 -28.75
CA ARG A 417 2.25 -11.34 -28.55
C ARG A 417 2.48 -10.23 -27.53
N ASP A 418 1.79 -9.10 -27.65
CA ASP A 418 2.01 -7.95 -26.75
C ASP A 418 1.66 -8.28 -25.30
N TRP A 419 0.61 -9.08 -25.08
CA TRP A 419 0.29 -9.61 -23.75
C TRP A 419 1.33 -10.60 -23.24
N TYR A 420 1.77 -11.54 -24.08
CA TYR A 420 2.80 -12.50 -23.70
C TYR A 420 4.15 -11.85 -23.41
N VAL A 421 4.54 -10.81 -24.14
CA VAL A 421 5.77 -10.05 -23.89
C VAL A 421 5.74 -9.41 -22.49
N ARG A 422 4.61 -8.81 -22.09
CA ARG A 422 4.45 -8.26 -20.74
C ARG A 422 4.61 -9.35 -19.67
N ALA A 423 3.85 -10.43 -19.78
CA ALA A 423 3.89 -11.53 -18.83
C ALA A 423 5.28 -12.22 -18.77
N ALA A 424 5.91 -12.46 -19.92
CA ALA A 424 7.24 -13.06 -20.03
C ALA A 424 8.33 -12.16 -19.44
N GLY A 425 8.20 -10.84 -19.58
CA GLY A 425 9.08 -9.85 -18.94
C GLY A 425 9.02 -9.87 -17.41
N GLN A 426 7.90 -10.33 -16.84
CA GLN A 426 7.75 -10.59 -15.41
C GLN A 426 8.23 -12.00 -14.99
N GLY A 427 8.80 -12.77 -15.92
CA GLY A 427 9.27 -14.12 -15.67
C GLY A 427 8.20 -15.21 -15.79
N ASN A 428 7.00 -14.94 -16.33
CA ASN A 428 6.00 -15.99 -16.49
C ASN A 428 6.45 -17.05 -17.52
N GLY A 429 6.77 -18.26 -17.06
CA GLY A 429 7.27 -19.34 -17.90
C GLY A 429 6.27 -19.88 -18.94
N TYR A 430 4.95 -19.79 -18.68
CA TYR A 430 3.93 -20.15 -19.67
C TYR A 430 3.86 -19.13 -20.79
N ALA A 431 3.93 -17.83 -20.46
CA ALA A 431 3.97 -16.77 -21.46
C ALA A 431 5.24 -16.81 -22.30
N GLN A 432 6.39 -17.16 -21.71
CA GLN A 432 7.64 -17.40 -22.43
C GLN A 432 7.48 -18.55 -23.44
N ALA A 433 6.91 -19.68 -23.03
CA ALA A 433 6.64 -20.78 -23.94
C ALA A 433 5.67 -20.37 -25.06
N ALA A 434 4.55 -19.71 -24.74
CA ALA A 434 3.59 -19.26 -25.75
C ALA A 434 4.18 -18.24 -26.73
N LEU A 435 4.98 -17.28 -26.22
CA LEU A 435 5.70 -16.31 -27.05
C LEU A 435 6.72 -16.99 -27.96
N GLY A 436 7.42 -18.01 -27.47
CA GLY A 436 8.27 -18.87 -28.29
C GLY A 436 7.49 -19.53 -29.42
N GLY A 437 6.26 -20.01 -29.14
CA GLY A 437 5.34 -20.58 -30.12
C GLY A 437 4.98 -19.60 -31.23
N LEU A 438 4.70 -18.34 -30.89
CA LEU A 438 4.42 -17.29 -31.88
C LEU A 438 5.63 -17.04 -32.80
N TYR A 439 6.85 -16.97 -32.26
CA TYR A 439 8.06 -16.83 -33.07
C TYR A 439 8.38 -18.06 -33.92
N GLU A 440 8.15 -19.27 -33.40
CA GLU A 440 8.39 -20.52 -34.11
C GLU A 440 7.51 -20.64 -35.35
N HIS A 441 6.27 -20.16 -35.28
CA HIS A 441 5.28 -20.31 -36.35
C HIS A 441 5.04 -19.02 -37.16
N GLY A 442 5.67 -17.91 -36.80
CA GLY A 442 5.45 -16.61 -37.46
C GLY A 442 4.04 -16.05 -37.28
N LEU A 443 3.45 -16.24 -36.09
CA LEU A 443 2.09 -15.81 -35.79
C LEU A 443 2.10 -14.43 -35.14
N GLY A 444 1.66 -13.39 -35.86
CA GLY A 444 1.70 -11.99 -35.37
C GLY A 444 3.11 -11.39 -35.26
N VAL A 445 4.11 -12.12 -35.75
CA VAL A 445 5.53 -11.77 -35.84
C VAL A 445 6.13 -12.45 -37.07
N GLU A 446 7.28 -11.98 -37.53
CA GLU A 446 8.09 -12.75 -38.48
C GLU A 446 8.61 -14.03 -37.81
N GLN A 447 8.67 -15.13 -38.56
CA GLN A 447 9.19 -16.39 -38.06
C GLN A 447 10.66 -16.26 -37.67
N ASP A 448 11.00 -16.61 -36.43
CA ASP A 448 12.36 -16.53 -35.89
C ASP A 448 12.61 -17.68 -34.91
N LEU A 449 13.22 -18.75 -35.41
CA LEU A 449 13.53 -19.95 -34.63
C LEU A 449 14.60 -19.70 -33.55
N GLY A 450 15.47 -18.70 -33.74
CA GLY A 450 16.46 -18.32 -32.74
C GLY A 450 15.82 -17.64 -31.53
N ARG A 451 14.88 -16.70 -31.78
CA ARG A 451 14.06 -16.10 -30.73
C ARG A 451 13.14 -17.10 -30.06
N ALA A 452 12.53 -18.00 -30.82
CA ALA A 452 11.73 -19.08 -30.27
C ALA A 452 12.53 -19.92 -29.27
N ALA A 453 13.73 -20.38 -29.68
CA ALA A 453 14.63 -21.13 -28.82
C ALA A 453 15.02 -20.36 -27.55
N ALA A 454 15.32 -19.06 -27.66
CA ALA A 454 15.65 -18.23 -26.51
C ALA A 454 14.49 -18.15 -25.49
N GLN A 455 13.26 -17.98 -25.97
CA GLN A 455 12.07 -17.97 -25.10
C GLN A 455 11.83 -19.33 -24.45
N TYR A 456 11.95 -20.42 -25.21
CA TYR A 456 11.83 -21.77 -24.65
C TYR A 456 12.93 -22.09 -23.64
N GLN A 457 14.16 -21.58 -23.81
CA GLN A 457 15.23 -21.71 -22.83
C GLN A 457 14.88 -21.02 -21.52
N MET A 458 14.32 -19.81 -21.56
CA MET A 458 13.85 -19.11 -20.36
C MET A 458 12.72 -19.89 -19.66
N ALA A 459 11.77 -20.42 -20.42
CA ALA A 459 10.69 -21.25 -19.88
C ALA A 459 11.24 -22.56 -19.26
N ALA A 460 12.18 -23.22 -19.94
CA ALA A 460 12.81 -24.45 -19.49
C ALA A 460 13.66 -24.28 -18.22
N ALA A 461 14.31 -23.12 -18.06
CA ALA A 461 15.03 -22.77 -16.83
C ALA A 461 14.10 -22.78 -15.60
N GLN A 462 12.81 -22.52 -15.81
CA GLN A 462 11.77 -22.51 -14.78
C GLN A 462 11.00 -23.84 -14.65
N ASN A 463 11.50 -24.92 -15.25
CA ASN A 463 10.78 -26.21 -15.34
C ASN A 463 9.41 -26.09 -16.04
N ASN A 464 9.24 -25.18 -17.00
CA ASN A 464 8.01 -25.18 -17.79
C ASN A 464 8.00 -26.42 -18.73
N PRO A 465 7.01 -27.31 -18.61
CA PRO A 465 6.99 -28.57 -19.37
C PRO A 465 6.87 -28.37 -20.88
N ASP A 466 6.05 -27.41 -21.34
CA ASP A 466 5.86 -27.11 -22.75
C ASP A 466 7.12 -26.48 -23.36
N GLY A 467 7.74 -25.52 -22.65
CA GLY A 467 9.02 -24.93 -23.05
C GLY A 467 10.15 -25.96 -23.15
N LEU A 468 10.24 -26.90 -22.20
CA LEU A 468 11.19 -28.03 -22.27
C LEU A 468 10.94 -28.91 -23.49
N TYR A 469 9.69 -29.27 -23.75
CA TYR A 469 9.31 -30.11 -24.89
C TYR A 469 9.62 -29.43 -26.22
N ARG A 470 9.25 -28.15 -26.39
CA ARG A 470 9.46 -27.41 -27.63
C ARG A 470 10.94 -27.13 -27.89
N LEU A 471 11.73 -26.81 -26.86
CA LEU A 471 13.17 -26.68 -26.99
C LEU A 471 13.84 -28.01 -27.37
N ALA A 472 13.36 -29.12 -26.81
CA ALA A 472 13.84 -30.46 -27.17
C ALA A 472 13.60 -30.75 -28.66
N ALA A 473 12.41 -30.43 -29.17
CA ALA A 473 12.07 -30.58 -30.58
C ALA A 473 12.99 -29.74 -31.50
N LEU A 474 13.31 -28.51 -31.11
CA LEU A 474 14.26 -27.67 -31.86
C LEU A 474 15.69 -28.26 -31.86
N HIS A 475 16.16 -28.82 -30.74
CA HIS A 475 17.44 -29.54 -30.68
C HIS A 475 17.43 -30.85 -31.48
N GLU A 476 16.31 -31.57 -31.52
CA GLU A 476 16.16 -32.78 -32.33
C GLU A 476 16.27 -32.46 -33.83
N ALA A 477 15.61 -31.38 -34.26
CA ALA A 477 15.58 -30.91 -35.65
C ALA A 477 16.84 -30.14 -36.06
N GLY A 478 17.59 -29.55 -35.11
CA GLY A 478 18.70 -28.64 -35.40
C GLY A 478 18.24 -27.28 -35.93
N GLN A 479 17.09 -26.81 -35.45
CA GLN A 479 16.41 -25.60 -35.94
C GLN A 479 16.53 -24.48 -34.90
N GLY A 480 17.17 -23.36 -35.25
CA GLY A 480 17.42 -22.25 -34.32
C GLY A 480 18.45 -22.55 -33.21
N VAL A 481 18.80 -23.82 -33.01
CA VAL A 481 19.82 -24.32 -32.07
C VAL A 481 20.60 -25.47 -32.70
N PRO A 482 21.83 -25.78 -32.22
CA PRO A 482 22.59 -26.93 -32.69
C PRO A 482 21.83 -28.24 -32.49
N ARG A 483 21.89 -29.10 -33.52
CA ARG A 483 21.27 -30.42 -33.48
C ARG A 483 21.95 -31.29 -32.40
N SER A 484 21.16 -31.82 -31.48
CA SER A 484 21.66 -32.70 -30.41
C SER A 484 20.58 -33.67 -29.93
N ALA A 485 20.69 -34.92 -30.34
CA ALA A 485 19.83 -36.02 -29.90
C ALA A 485 19.88 -36.22 -28.37
N VAL A 486 21.07 -36.15 -27.79
CA VAL A 486 21.28 -36.33 -26.33
C VAL A 486 20.63 -35.20 -25.54
N THR A 487 20.80 -33.95 -25.98
CA THR A 487 20.16 -32.79 -25.33
C THR A 487 18.65 -32.88 -25.44
N ALA A 488 18.11 -33.23 -26.62
CA ALA A 488 16.68 -33.40 -26.83
C ALA A 488 16.10 -34.49 -25.92
N ALA A 489 16.73 -35.68 -25.86
CA ALA A 489 16.30 -36.77 -24.99
C ALA A 489 16.24 -36.36 -23.50
N ALA A 490 17.27 -35.65 -23.02
CA ALA A 490 17.31 -35.17 -21.63
C ALA A 490 16.18 -34.17 -21.32
N MET A 491 15.89 -33.27 -22.25
CA MET A 491 14.80 -32.30 -22.11
C MET A 491 13.41 -32.95 -22.19
N TYR A 492 13.20 -33.88 -23.12
CA TYR A 492 11.96 -34.67 -23.18
C TYR A 492 11.75 -35.45 -21.88
N LEU A 493 12.79 -36.10 -21.34
CA LEU A 493 12.71 -36.81 -20.07
C LEU A 493 12.31 -35.89 -18.91
N ARG A 494 12.91 -34.70 -18.83
CA ARG A 494 12.55 -33.70 -17.81
C ARG A 494 11.11 -33.22 -17.97
N SER A 495 10.66 -32.93 -19.19
CA SER A 495 9.27 -32.54 -19.49
C SER A 495 8.27 -33.66 -19.16
N ALA A 496 8.57 -34.90 -19.52
CA ALA A 496 7.74 -36.06 -19.22
C ALA A 496 7.65 -36.33 -17.71
N ASN A 497 8.73 -36.16 -16.96
CA ASN A 497 8.73 -36.25 -15.49
C ASN A 497 7.89 -35.15 -14.84
N LEU A 498 7.70 -34.00 -15.51
CA LEU A 498 6.78 -32.92 -15.13
C LEU A 498 5.33 -33.18 -15.62
N ASN A 499 5.02 -34.42 -15.98
CA ASN A 499 3.69 -34.87 -16.38
C ASN A 499 3.17 -34.27 -17.71
N PHE A 500 4.08 -33.94 -18.65
CA PHE A 500 3.70 -33.45 -19.97
C PHE A 500 3.46 -34.57 -20.97
N GLU A 501 2.21 -34.68 -21.42
CA GLU A 501 1.73 -35.81 -22.23
C GLU A 501 2.51 -35.96 -23.56
N ALA A 502 2.73 -34.88 -24.30
CA ALA A 502 3.39 -34.93 -25.61
C ALA A 502 4.85 -35.42 -25.49
N ALA A 503 5.55 -35.04 -24.42
CA ALA A 503 6.90 -35.52 -24.14
C ALA A 503 6.92 -37.02 -23.82
N MET A 504 5.95 -37.50 -23.05
CA MET A 504 5.81 -38.94 -22.76
C MET A 504 5.58 -39.75 -24.04
N ARG A 505 4.68 -39.31 -24.92
CA ARG A 505 4.43 -39.98 -26.21
C ARG A 505 5.67 -39.99 -27.11
N ARG A 506 6.41 -38.86 -27.15
CA ARG A 506 7.66 -38.75 -27.92
C ARG A 506 8.74 -39.69 -27.39
N LEU A 507 8.89 -39.82 -26.07
CA LEU A 507 9.81 -40.78 -25.44
C LEU A 507 9.41 -42.23 -25.69
N ALA A 508 8.11 -42.56 -25.57
CA ALA A 508 7.62 -43.89 -25.88
C ALA A 508 8.00 -44.30 -27.31
N THR A 509 7.80 -43.40 -28.27
CA THR A 509 8.22 -43.60 -29.66
C THR A 509 9.73 -43.73 -29.80
N ALA A 510 10.52 -42.92 -29.09
CA ALA A 510 11.98 -42.97 -29.16
C ALA A 510 12.54 -44.32 -28.66
N TYR A 511 12.01 -44.84 -27.55
CA TYR A 511 12.35 -46.17 -27.02
C TYR A 511 11.85 -47.33 -27.89
N GLN A 512 10.81 -47.15 -28.71
CA GLN A 512 10.39 -48.20 -29.66
C GLN A 512 11.30 -48.27 -30.88
N LYS A 513 11.77 -47.11 -31.34
CA LYS A 513 12.44 -46.95 -32.64
C LYS A 513 13.97 -46.80 -32.56
N ASP A 514 14.54 -46.88 -31.36
CA ASP A 514 15.98 -46.66 -31.12
C ASP A 514 16.43 -45.26 -31.59
N GLU A 515 15.63 -44.23 -31.25
CA GLU A 515 15.88 -42.83 -31.63
C GLU A 515 16.49 -42.03 -30.48
N LEU A 516 17.01 -40.84 -30.79
CA LEU A 516 17.55 -39.89 -29.81
C LEU A 516 18.73 -40.44 -28.96
N GLY A 517 19.36 -41.54 -29.38
CA GLY A 517 20.38 -42.24 -28.60
C GLY A 517 19.83 -43.07 -27.44
N LEU A 518 18.51 -43.29 -27.40
CA LEU A 518 17.84 -44.17 -26.45
C LEU A 518 17.70 -45.55 -27.05
N LYS A 519 18.36 -46.55 -26.44
CA LYS A 519 18.27 -47.94 -26.87
C LYS A 519 16.84 -48.45 -26.83
N ALA A 520 16.50 -49.30 -27.80
CA ALA A 520 15.20 -49.92 -27.85
C ALA A 520 14.85 -50.64 -26.52
N ASP A 521 13.74 -50.25 -25.89
CA ASP A 521 13.25 -50.80 -24.62
C ASP A 521 11.71 -50.78 -24.59
N ALA A 522 11.12 -51.95 -24.83
CA ALA A 522 9.67 -52.12 -24.90
C ALA A 522 8.97 -51.84 -23.55
N ALA A 523 9.65 -52.09 -22.42
CA ALA A 523 9.08 -51.86 -21.10
C ALA A 523 9.01 -50.36 -20.79
N GLN A 524 10.10 -49.61 -21.06
CA GLN A 524 10.12 -48.15 -20.94
C GLN A 524 9.13 -47.49 -21.88
N ALA A 525 9.07 -47.94 -23.14
CA ALA A 525 8.10 -47.44 -24.11
C ALA A 525 6.65 -47.61 -23.62
N SER A 526 6.31 -48.80 -23.14
CA SER A 526 4.96 -49.09 -22.63
C SER A 526 4.63 -48.29 -21.36
N ALA A 527 5.61 -48.10 -20.46
CA ALA A 527 5.43 -47.31 -19.25
C ALA A 527 5.15 -45.83 -19.54
N TRP A 528 5.88 -45.23 -20.48
CA TRP A 528 5.64 -43.85 -20.90
C TRP A 528 4.30 -43.68 -21.62
N GLN A 529 3.95 -44.64 -22.49
CA GLN A 529 2.67 -44.64 -23.17
C GLN A 529 1.50 -44.73 -22.17
N ALA A 530 1.56 -45.64 -21.20
CA ALA A 530 0.53 -45.78 -20.17
C ALA A 530 0.37 -44.52 -19.31
N ARG A 531 1.49 -43.85 -18.97
CA ARG A 531 1.46 -42.56 -18.27
C ARG A 531 0.81 -41.46 -19.12
N ALA A 532 1.12 -41.40 -20.41
CA ALA A 532 0.52 -40.44 -21.33
C ALA A 532 -1.01 -40.66 -21.44
N GLU A 533 -1.45 -41.91 -21.53
CA GLU A 533 -2.87 -42.28 -21.58
C GLU A 533 -3.59 -41.93 -20.27
N GLN A 534 -2.98 -42.22 -19.12
CA GLN A 534 -3.51 -41.83 -17.81
C GLN A 534 -3.66 -40.30 -17.71
N LYS A 535 -2.67 -39.54 -18.19
CA LYS A 535 -2.71 -38.08 -18.19
C LYS A 535 -3.78 -37.54 -19.14
N ALA A 536 -3.92 -38.12 -20.32
CA ALA A 536 -4.94 -37.74 -21.30
C ALA A 536 -6.36 -38.01 -20.80
N ALA A 537 -6.55 -39.05 -19.96
CA ALA A 537 -7.81 -39.38 -19.34
C ALA A 537 -8.15 -38.53 -18.10
N ALA A 538 -7.17 -37.82 -17.52
CA ALA A 538 -7.40 -36.99 -16.35
C ALA A 538 -8.21 -35.73 -16.72
N PRO A 539 -9.11 -35.25 -15.83
CA PRO A 539 -9.77 -33.96 -16.01
C PRO A 539 -8.71 -32.86 -16.17
N ARG A 540 -8.83 -32.02 -17.21
CA ARG A 540 -7.80 -31.03 -17.58
C ARG A 540 -7.58 -29.92 -16.54
N PHE A 541 -8.43 -29.82 -15.53
CA PHE A 541 -8.36 -28.80 -14.49
C PHE A 541 -8.65 -29.40 -13.11
N ASP A 542 -7.60 -29.74 -12.37
CA ASP A 542 -7.64 -29.97 -10.92
C ASP A 542 -6.82 -28.85 -10.27
N PHE A 543 -7.48 -27.94 -9.54
CA PHE A 543 -6.86 -26.77 -8.90
C PHE A 543 -6.38 -27.05 -7.47
N ARG A 544 -6.08 -28.31 -7.14
CA ARG A 544 -5.44 -28.66 -5.85
C ARG A 544 -4.13 -27.92 -5.63
#